data_AF-A0A7X7KD19-F1
#
_entry.id   AF-A0A7X7KD19-F1
#
_cell.length_a   1.000
_cell.length_b   1.000
_cell.length_c   1.000
_cell.angle_alpha   90.00
_cell.angle_beta   90.00
_cell.angle_gamma   90.00
#
_symmetry.space_group_name_H-M   'P 1'
#
loop_
_entity.id
_entity.type
_entity.pdbx_description
1 polymer ?
#
loop_
_entity_poly.entity_id
_entity_poly.type
_entity_poly.pdbx_seq_one_letter_code
_entity_poly.pdbx_strand_id
1 'polypeptide(L)'
;MLLEVHDEEDVAKAAKALDALGGGRSRRRVVFGINNRNLDTLEIDLKQTERLAPLIRERFDSRRLIIAESGIESPDHCRRLAPLVDGFLVGTSLLQSPDPADYLQKLISACVLS
;
A
#
# COMPACT_ATOMS: atom_id res chain seq x y z
N MET A 1 -6.77 -1.22 -11.77
CA MET A 1 -5.73 -2.26 -11.64
C MET A 1 -4.91 -1.89 -10.43
N LEU A 2 -4.73 -2.83 -9.51
CA LEU A 2 -3.73 -2.73 -8.45
C LEU A 2 -2.42 -3.26 -9.02
N LEU A 3 -1.37 -2.44 -9.01
CA LEU A 3 -0.03 -2.80 -9.43
C LEU A 3 0.84 -2.89 -8.19
N GLU A 4 1.23 -4.12 -7.87
CA GLU A 4 2.08 -4.41 -6.73
C GLU A 4 3.54 -4.03 -7.02
N VAL A 5 4.20 -3.41 -6.04
CA VAL A 5 5.61 -3.03 -6.07
C VAL A 5 6.28 -3.45 -4.77
N HIS A 6 7.53 -3.91 -4.89
CA HIS A 6 8.33 -4.41 -3.75
C HIS A 6 9.57 -3.56 -3.48
N ASP A 7 10.03 -2.81 -4.47
CA ASP A 7 11.23 -1.99 -4.40
C ASP A 7 11.17 -0.78 -5.36
N GLU A 8 12.25 -0.01 -5.38
CA GLU A 8 12.41 1.15 -6.25
C GLU A 8 12.51 0.79 -7.73
N GLU A 9 12.98 -0.42 -8.05
CA GLU A 9 13.11 -0.90 -9.43
C GLU A 9 11.72 -1.16 -10.02
N ASP A 10 10.82 -1.77 -9.26
CA ASP A 10 9.41 -1.95 -9.62
C ASP A 10 8.72 -0.61 -9.88
N VAL A 11 8.99 0.39 -9.03
CA VAL A 11 8.48 1.76 -9.23
C VAL A 11 9.00 2.37 -10.53
N ALA A 12 10.28 2.20 -10.84
CA ALA A 12 10.89 2.67 -12.09
C ALA A 12 10.32 1.96 -13.32
N LYS A 13 10.14 0.63 -13.26
CA LYS A 13 9.49 -0.19 -14.30
C LYS A 13 8.07 0.27 -14.55
N ALA A 14 7.29 0.48 -13.49
CA ALA A 14 5.93 0.99 -13.59
C ALA A 14 5.92 2.35 -14.29
N ALA A 15 6.83 3.25 -13.93
CA ALA A 15 6.90 4.56 -14.54
C ALA A 15 7.18 4.49 -16.04
N LYS A 16 8.17 3.70 -16.46
CA LYS A 16 8.49 3.46 -17.86
C LYS A 16 7.32 2.88 -18.64
N ALA A 17 6.65 1.86 -18.08
CA ALA A 17 5.50 1.21 -18.70
C ALA A 17 4.34 2.20 -18.88
N LEU A 18 4.08 3.00 -17.85
CA LEU A 18 3.06 4.04 -17.92
C LEU A 18 3.43 5.08 -18.97
N ASP A 19 4.68 5.57 -19.00
CA ASP A 19 5.19 6.56 -19.96
C ASP A 19 4.96 6.11 -21.41
N ALA A 20 5.26 4.85 -21.70
CA ALA A 20 5.04 4.25 -23.02
C ALA A 20 3.56 4.22 -23.47
N LEU A 21 2.60 4.19 -22.55
CA LEU A 21 1.17 4.18 -22.87
C LEU A 21 0.61 5.56 -23.25
N GLY A 22 1.42 6.63 -23.25
CA GLY A 22 0.98 7.99 -23.57
C GLY A 22 0.08 8.64 -22.50
N GLY A 23 -0.16 9.95 -22.58
CA GLY A 23 -0.90 10.72 -21.58
C GLY A 23 -2.44 10.63 -21.75
N GLY A 24 -3.17 10.21 -20.70
CA GLY A 24 -4.63 10.18 -20.74
C GLY A 24 -5.30 9.61 -19.49
N ARG A 25 -6.65 9.64 -19.43
CA ARG A 25 -7.47 9.13 -18.31
C ARG A 25 -7.13 7.68 -17.93
N SER A 26 -6.61 6.89 -18.87
CA SER A 26 -6.25 5.48 -18.65
C SER A 26 -5.18 5.29 -17.57
N ARG A 27 -4.22 6.23 -17.42
CA ARG A 27 -3.12 6.13 -16.44
C ARG A 27 -3.58 6.29 -14.99
N ARG A 28 -4.73 6.92 -14.76
CA ARG A 28 -5.30 7.14 -13.41
C ARG A 28 -6.00 5.90 -12.84
N ARG A 29 -6.16 4.84 -13.63
CA ARG A 29 -6.78 3.57 -13.19
C ARG A 29 -5.80 2.62 -12.51
N VAL A 30 -4.53 3.00 -12.42
CA VAL A 30 -3.49 2.25 -11.71
C VAL A 30 -3.41 2.75 -10.28
N VAL A 31 -3.71 1.84 -9.36
CA VAL A 31 -3.48 1.96 -7.92
C VAL A 31 -2.17 1.25 -7.63
N PHE A 32 -1.31 1.85 -6.81
CA PHE A 32 -0.07 1.19 -6.39
C PHE A 32 -0.31 0.41 -5.10
N GLY A 33 0.08 -0.85 -5.10
CA GLY A 33 0.11 -1.71 -3.92
C GLY A 33 1.55 -1.87 -3.45
N ILE A 34 1.89 -1.39 -2.27
CA ILE A 34 3.22 -1.61 -1.69
C ILE A 34 3.15 -2.88 -0.84
N ASN A 35 3.78 -3.96 -1.30
CA ASN A 35 3.82 -5.20 -0.54
C ASN A 35 5.01 -5.19 0.43
N ASN A 36 4.70 -5.16 1.73
CA ASN A 36 5.73 -5.18 2.77
C ASN A 36 6.37 -6.56 2.96
N ARG A 37 5.90 -7.60 2.26
CA ARG A 37 6.50 -8.94 2.28
C ARG A 37 7.51 -9.09 1.15
N ASN A 38 8.74 -9.43 1.49
CA ASN A 38 9.71 -9.92 0.53
C ASN A 38 9.29 -11.34 0.08
N LEU A 39 9.13 -11.59 -1.22
CA LEU A 39 8.64 -12.87 -1.73
C LEU A 39 9.71 -13.99 -1.72
N ASP A 40 11.00 -13.63 -1.69
CA ASP A 40 12.11 -14.58 -1.63
C ASP A 40 12.35 -15.07 -0.20
N THR A 41 12.30 -14.15 0.78
CA THR A 41 12.59 -14.45 2.20
C THR A 41 11.33 -14.64 3.05
N LEU A 42 10.17 -14.21 2.55
CA LEU A 42 8.88 -14.13 3.26
C LEU A 42 8.87 -13.16 4.45
N GLU A 43 9.96 -12.45 4.70
CA GLU A 43 10.06 -11.45 5.75
C GLU A 43 9.15 -10.26 5.47
N ILE A 44 8.60 -9.70 6.54
CA ILE A 44 7.72 -8.54 6.48
C ILE A 44 8.45 -7.34 7.09
N ASP A 45 8.55 -6.24 6.34
CA ASP A 45 9.07 -4.99 6.85
C ASP A 45 8.20 -3.80 6.43
N LEU A 46 7.50 -3.19 7.39
CA LEU A 46 6.65 -2.01 7.14
C LEU A 46 7.45 -0.78 6.70
N LYS A 47 8.78 -0.76 6.90
CA LYS A 47 9.64 0.30 6.36
C LYS A 47 9.65 0.34 4.84
N GLN A 48 9.25 -0.74 4.17
CA GLN A 48 9.06 -0.75 2.71
C GLN A 48 8.01 0.28 2.28
N THR A 49 6.85 0.31 2.94
CA THR A 49 5.84 1.35 2.72
C THR A 49 6.40 2.74 2.98
N GLU A 50 7.13 2.93 4.08
CA GLU A 50 7.71 4.23 4.45
C GLU A 50 8.73 4.74 3.42
N ARG A 51 9.47 3.82 2.79
CA ARG A 51 10.45 4.12 1.75
C ARG A 51 9.80 4.40 0.40
N LEU A 52 8.86 3.56 -0.02
CA LEU A 52 8.32 3.57 -1.39
C LEU A 52 7.16 4.53 -1.59
N ALA A 53 6.34 4.79 -0.57
CA ALA A 53 5.20 5.70 -0.72
C ALA A 53 5.64 7.13 -1.12
N PRO A 54 6.65 7.77 -0.48
CA PRO A 54 7.16 9.07 -0.91
C PRO A 54 7.70 9.06 -2.35
N LEU A 55 8.43 8.00 -2.73
CA LEU A 55 8.98 7.85 -4.08
C LEU A 55 7.87 7.77 -5.13
N ILE A 56 6.80 7.01 -4.86
CA ILE A 56 5.63 6.93 -5.74
C ILE A 56 4.96 8.31 -5.87
N ARG A 57 4.80 9.04 -4.75
CA ARG A 57 4.20 10.39 -4.77
C ARG A 57 5.04 11.39 -5.55
N GLU A 58 6.36 11.28 -5.49
CA GLU A 58 7.27 12.14 -6.26
C GLU A 58 7.22 11.80 -7.76
N ARG A 59 7.24 10.50 -8.09
CA ARG A 59 7.33 10.04 -9.48
C ARG A 59 6.03 10.19 -10.25
N PHE A 60 4.89 10.12 -9.58
CA PHE A 60 3.57 10.08 -10.21
C PHE A 60 2.65 11.21 -9.75
N ASP A 61 1.63 11.51 -10.57
CA ASP A 61 0.56 12.47 -10.21
C ASP A 61 0.01 12.17 -8.81
N SER A 62 -0.10 13.19 -7.96
CA SER A 62 -0.50 13.10 -6.55
C SER A 62 -1.84 12.41 -6.34
N ARG A 63 -2.69 12.36 -7.36
CA ARG A 63 -4.00 11.69 -7.37
C ARG A 63 -3.96 10.16 -7.45
N ARG A 64 -2.80 9.53 -7.57
CA ARG A 64 -2.73 8.06 -7.60
C ARG A 64 -2.94 7.50 -6.20
N LEU A 65 -3.79 6.49 -6.11
CA LEU A 65 -4.01 5.80 -4.86
C LEU A 65 -2.82 4.86 -4.57
N ILE A 66 -2.39 4.84 -3.31
CA ILE A 66 -1.36 3.97 -2.76
C ILE A 66 -2.01 3.13 -1.66
N ILE A 67 -1.81 1.82 -1.71
CA ILE A 67 -2.34 0.84 -0.75
C ILE A 67 -1.14 0.15 -0.09
N ALA A 68 -1.12 0.07 1.24
CA ALA A 68 -0.16 -0.76 1.98
C ALA A 68 -0.68 -2.19 2.12
N GLU A 69 0.17 -3.18 1.87
CA GLU A 69 -0.17 -4.60 1.87
C GLU A 69 0.81 -5.41 2.72
N SER A 70 0.35 -6.55 3.26
CA SER A 70 1.11 -7.44 4.16
C SER A 70 1.56 -6.81 5.48
N GLY A 71 1.54 -7.58 6.57
CA GLY A 71 2.07 -7.14 7.86
C GLY A 71 1.20 -6.20 8.68
N ILE A 72 -0.04 -5.92 8.24
CA ILE A 72 -0.99 -5.11 9.00
C ILE A 72 -1.69 -5.97 10.05
N GLU A 73 -1.02 -6.17 11.19
CA GLU A 73 -1.43 -7.08 12.26
C GLU A 73 -2.01 -6.36 13.48
N SER A 74 -2.01 -5.03 13.48
CA SER A 74 -2.56 -4.24 14.58
C SER A 74 -3.05 -2.87 14.13
N PRO A 75 -3.96 -2.23 14.91
CA PRO A 75 -4.32 -0.83 14.72
C PRO A 75 -3.11 0.12 14.78
N ASP A 76 -2.04 -0.23 15.51
CA ASP A 76 -0.83 0.59 15.58
C ASP A 76 -0.09 0.64 14.23
N HIS A 77 -0.08 -0.46 13.47
CA HIS A 77 0.47 -0.48 12.12
C HIS A 77 -0.32 0.42 11.17
N CYS A 78 -1.66 0.44 11.31
CA CYS A 78 -2.51 1.38 10.58
C CYS A 78 -2.16 2.83 10.91
N ARG A 79 -2.09 3.21 12.20
CA ARG A 79 -1.73 4.59 12.61
C ARG A 79 -0.37 5.02 12.07
N ARG A 80 0.61 4.12 12.08
CA ARG A 80 1.96 4.38 11.57
C ARG A 80 1.97 4.72 10.08
N LEU A 81 1.20 3.99 9.27
CA LEU A 81 1.28 4.06 7.81
C LEU A 81 0.21 4.95 7.17
N ALA A 82 -0.90 5.22 7.85
CA ALA A 82 -2.02 6.01 7.34
C ALA A 82 -1.61 7.39 6.79
N PRO A 83 -0.63 8.12 7.37
CA PRO A 83 -0.17 9.38 6.80
C PRO A 83 0.51 9.27 5.41
N LEU A 84 0.91 8.06 5.00
CA LEU A 84 1.72 7.82 3.81
C LEU A 84 0.93 7.19 2.66
N VAL A 85 -0.17 6.50 2.96
CA VAL A 85 -0.95 5.71 2.00
C VAL A 85 -2.44 6.10 2.02
N ASP A 86 -3.17 5.76 0.96
CA ASP A 86 -4.60 6.05 0.85
C ASP A 86 -5.49 4.88 1.33
N GLY A 87 -4.89 3.74 1.65
CA GLY A 87 -5.63 2.58 2.13
C GLY A 87 -4.75 1.39 2.45
N PHE A 88 -5.40 0.32 2.87
CA PHE A 88 -4.75 -0.92 3.32
C PHE A 88 -5.46 -2.13 2.71
N LEU A 89 -4.67 -3.14 2.35
CA LEU A 89 -5.18 -4.48 2.03
C LEU A 89 -4.89 -5.38 3.24
N VAL A 90 -5.94 -5.74 3.98
CA VAL A 90 -5.83 -6.53 5.21
C VAL A 90 -6.65 -7.82 5.07
N GLY A 91 -5.98 -8.96 5.24
CA GLY A 91 -6.59 -10.28 5.12
C GLY A 91 -6.36 -11.14 6.36
N THR A 92 -5.14 -11.66 6.51
CA THR A 92 -4.80 -12.66 7.53
C THR A 92 -5.19 -12.27 8.95
N SER A 93 -4.79 -11.09 9.42
CA SER A 93 -5.09 -10.62 10.78
C SER A 93 -6.59 -10.45 11.04
N LEU A 94 -7.34 -9.98 10.04
CA LEU A 94 -8.79 -9.84 10.11
C LEU A 94 -9.48 -11.21 10.17
N LEU A 95 -9.08 -12.15 9.31
CA LEU A 95 -9.66 -13.49 9.22
C LEU A 95 -9.32 -14.37 10.43
N GLN A 96 -8.19 -14.13 11.08
CA GLN A 96 -7.77 -14.83 12.30
C GLN A 96 -8.35 -14.22 13.58
N SER A 97 -9.02 -13.06 13.49
CA SER A 97 -9.64 -12.44 14.66
C SER A 97 -10.80 -13.29 15.18
N PRO A 98 -10.94 -13.48 16.51
CA PRO A 98 -12.11 -14.12 17.10
C PRO A 98 -13.41 -13.31 16.89
N ASP A 99 -13.27 -11.99 16.70
CA ASP A 99 -14.37 -11.09 16.31
C ASP A 99 -13.88 -10.19 15.15
N PRO A 100 -14.14 -10.59 13.89
CA PRO A 100 -13.73 -9.79 12.74
C PRO A 100 -14.40 -8.41 12.65
N ALA A 101 -15.62 -8.26 13.18
CA ALA A 101 -16.33 -6.99 13.12
C ALA A 101 -15.72 -5.96 14.07
N ASP A 102 -15.48 -6.34 15.32
CA ASP A 102 -14.79 -5.50 16.30
C ASP A 102 -13.36 -5.16 15.84
N TYR A 103 -12.63 -6.15 15.31
CA TYR A 103 -11.26 -5.91 14.82
C TYR A 103 -11.23 -4.96 13.63
N LEU A 104 -12.14 -5.11 12.67
CA LEU A 104 -12.27 -4.17 11.55
C LEU A 104 -12.58 -2.76 12.04
N GLN A 105 -13.46 -2.60 13.03
CA GLN A 105 -13.76 -1.30 13.64
C GLN A 105 -12.52 -0.65 14.25
N LYS A 106 -11.68 -1.44 14.95
CA LYS A 106 -10.41 -0.96 15.53
C LYS A 106 -9.43 -0.51 14.46
N LEU A 107 -9.28 -1.27 13.37
CA LEU A 107 -8.42 -0.89 12.24
C LEU A 107 -8.90 0.40 11.57
N ILE A 108 -10.19 0.50 11.26
CA ILE A 108 -10.78 1.71 10.65
C ILE A 108 -10.58 2.92 11.57
N SER A 109 -10.87 2.78 12.86
CA SER A 109 -10.70 3.87 13.84
C SER A 109 -9.24 4.35 13.88
N ALA A 110 -8.28 3.42 13.81
CA ALA A 110 -6.86 3.77 13.73
C ALA A 110 -6.47 4.52 12.45
N CYS A 111 -7.12 4.28 11.31
CA CYS A 111 -6.82 5.01 10.07
C CYS A 111 -7.47 6.40 10.02
N VAL A 112 -8.62 6.58 10.64
CA VAL A 112 -9.45 7.78 10.50
C VAL A 112 -9.24 8.80 11.63
N LEU A 113 -8.85 8.34 12.82
CA LEU A 113 -8.68 9.18 14.02
C LEU A 113 -7.21 9.53 14.32
N SER A 114 -6.27 9.09 13.48
CA SER A 114 -4.83 9.34 13.60
C SER A 114 -4.38 10.62 12.94
#